data_AF-A0A935SSX3-F1
#
_entry.id   AF-A0A935SSX3-F1
#
_cell.length_a   1.000
_cell.length_b   1.000
_cell.length_c   1.000
_cell.angle_alpha   90.00
_cell.angle_beta   90.00
_cell.angle_gamma   90.00
#
_symmetry.space_group_name_H-M   'P 1'
#
loop_
_entity.id
_entity.type
_entity.pdbx_description
1 polymer ?
#
loop_
_entity_poly.entity_id
_entity_poly.type
_entity_poly.pdbx_seq_one_letter_code
_entity_poly.pdbx_strand_id
1 'polypeptide(L)'
;MIDQETDPVFGNEDTQTPKQSLKTVFLHLLRHPIDTLVLRWNWKAAVLSAMLRAPIFFFTYLFKKDGLKLAIGAAVAQSVFRFIFGGVNGAIIQSFSKVEPPWHAILTVPLVLATISHVIEFGVQTLYDNQTGVNGKGKAIAISVLVSAISAVFNLFAMRRGALLVKDESQQSIWRDLRRMPWLALEFLSFPLVWTWRKSKKKNSK
;
A
#
# COMPACT_ATOMS: atom_id res chain seq x y z
N MET A 1 50.44 43.71 -20.17
CA MET A 1 50.51 42.26 -20.44
C MET A 1 50.35 41.57 -19.10
N ILE A 2 49.27 40.88 -18.74
CA ILE A 2 48.08 40.33 -19.39
C ILE A 2 47.08 40.18 -18.22
N ASP A 3 46.03 41.00 -18.19
CA ASP A 3 44.60 40.67 -18.38
C ASP A 3 43.83 40.27 -17.11
N GLN A 4 42.68 40.94 -16.98
CA GLN A 4 41.57 40.65 -16.07
C GLN A 4 40.94 39.29 -16.41
N GLU A 5 40.42 38.57 -15.40
CA GLU A 5 39.10 37.96 -15.55
C GLU A 5 38.40 37.86 -14.19
N THR A 6 37.29 38.58 -14.09
CA THR A 6 36.25 38.49 -13.09
C THR A 6 35.36 37.25 -13.34
N ASP A 7 34.97 36.55 -12.26
CA ASP A 7 33.83 35.62 -12.03
C ASP A 7 32.77 35.47 -13.15
N PRO A 8 32.00 34.34 -13.29
CA PRO A 8 31.37 33.64 -12.15
C PRO A 8 30.91 32.15 -12.34
N VAL A 9 30.30 31.61 -11.26
CA VAL A 9 28.99 30.90 -11.31
C VAL A 9 28.87 29.37 -11.53
N PHE A 10 28.07 28.78 -10.64
CA PHE A 10 27.25 27.56 -10.70
C PHE A 10 27.89 26.20 -11.05
N GLY A 11 28.08 25.41 -9.99
CA GLY A 11 27.95 23.96 -10.02
C GLY A 11 27.02 23.49 -8.90
N ASN A 12 25.79 24.03 -8.84
CA ASN A 12 24.69 23.28 -8.24
C ASN A 12 24.51 22.02 -9.10
N GLU A 13 25.24 20.96 -8.78
CA GLU A 13 24.79 19.62 -9.13
C GLU A 13 23.55 19.36 -8.27
N ASP A 14 22.45 19.94 -8.74
CA ASP A 14 21.13 19.34 -8.70
C ASP A 14 21.32 17.88 -9.18
N THR A 15 21.71 16.99 -8.27
CA THR A 15 21.34 15.58 -8.35
C THR A 15 19.83 15.53 -8.20
N GLN A 16 19.13 16.03 -9.22
CA GLN A 16 17.73 15.75 -9.46
C GLN A 16 17.69 14.25 -9.78
N THR A 17 17.60 13.44 -8.73
CA THR A 17 17.09 12.08 -8.83
C THR A 17 15.90 12.14 -9.78
N PRO A 18 15.93 11.45 -10.93
CA PRO A 18 14.93 11.64 -11.97
C PRO A 18 13.55 11.45 -11.36
N LYS A 19 12.72 12.51 -11.40
CA LYS A 19 11.36 12.49 -10.87
C LYS A 19 10.64 11.30 -11.47
N GLN A 20 10.31 10.32 -10.65
CA GLN A 20 9.73 9.07 -11.14
C GLN A 20 8.30 9.35 -11.62
N SER A 21 8.14 9.35 -12.95
CA SER A 21 6.83 9.44 -13.58
C SER A 21 6.07 8.12 -13.44
N LEU A 22 4.75 8.22 -13.30
CA LEU A 22 3.85 7.08 -13.22
C LEU A 22 4.02 6.10 -14.38
N LYS A 23 4.19 6.62 -15.60
CA LYS A 23 4.39 5.79 -16.79
C LYS A 23 5.65 4.94 -16.67
N THR A 24 6.74 5.52 -16.17
CA THR A 24 8.03 4.83 -16.00
C THR A 24 7.89 3.68 -15.01
N VAL A 25 7.26 3.93 -13.85
CA VAL A 25 7.05 2.90 -12.82
C VAL A 25 6.12 1.80 -13.33
N PHE A 26 5.02 2.14 -14.00
CA PHE A 26 4.08 1.17 -14.53
C PHE A 26 4.70 0.31 -15.64
N LEU A 27 5.44 0.92 -16.57
CA LEU A 27 6.14 0.21 -17.63
C LEU A 27 7.24 -0.70 -17.06
N HIS A 28 7.97 -0.25 -16.04
CA HIS A 28 8.96 -1.06 -15.34
C HIS A 28 8.33 -2.27 -14.65
N LEU A 29 7.20 -2.09 -13.97
CA LEU A 29 6.46 -3.17 -13.32
C LEU A 29 6.02 -4.23 -14.35
N LEU A 30 5.51 -3.81 -15.50
CA LEU A 30 5.09 -4.72 -16.57
C LEU A 30 6.26 -5.43 -17.26
N ARG A 31 7.40 -4.74 -17.41
CA ARG A 31 8.58 -5.28 -18.11
C ARG A 31 9.48 -6.13 -17.22
N HIS A 32 9.45 -5.88 -15.91
CA HIS A 32 10.26 -6.58 -14.89
C HIS A 32 9.40 -7.01 -13.68
N PRO A 33 8.39 -7.87 -13.89
CA PRO A 33 7.50 -8.29 -12.83
C PRO A 33 8.22 -9.17 -11.79
N ILE A 34 9.16 -10.01 -12.20
CA ILE A 34 9.90 -10.87 -11.26
C ILE A 34 10.84 -10.04 -10.37
N ASP A 35 11.53 -9.04 -10.93
CA ASP A 35 12.37 -8.13 -10.15
C ASP A 35 11.52 -7.38 -9.11
N THR A 36 10.40 -6.84 -9.54
CA THR A 36 9.58 -6.00 -8.67
C THR A 36 8.80 -6.81 -7.63
N LEU A 37 8.19 -7.94 -8.02
CA LEU A 37 7.29 -8.69 -7.15
C LEU A 37 8.00 -9.72 -6.27
N VAL A 38 9.10 -10.31 -6.76
CA VAL A 38 9.83 -11.39 -6.06
C VAL A 38 11.13 -10.87 -5.47
N LEU A 39 12.00 -10.23 -6.25
CA LEU A 39 13.30 -9.77 -5.74
C LEU A 39 13.15 -8.59 -4.78
N ARG A 40 12.19 -7.70 -5.02
CA ARG A 40 11.85 -6.56 -4.14
C ARG A 40 10.62 -6.83 -3.27
N TRP A 41 10.26 -8.11 -3.10
CA TRP A 41 9.15 -8.53 -2.24
C TRP A 41 9.25 -7.90 -0.84
N ASN A 42 8.20 -7.20 -0.42
CA ASN A 42 8.24 -6.38 0.78
C ASN A 42 7.89 -7.20 2.03
N TRP A 43 8.91 -7.79 2.65
CA TRP A 43 8.74 -8.64 3.82
C TRP A 43 8.14 -7.90 5.04
N LYS A 44 8.38 -6.60 5.18
CA LYS A 44 7.82 -5.81 6.29
C LYS A 44 6.32 -5.66 6.15
N ALA A 45 5.85 -5.32 4.96
CA ALA A 45 4.43 -5.25 4.63
C ALA A 45 3.77 -6.63 4.76
N ALA A 46 4.45 -7.70 4.33
CA ALA A 46 3.99 -9.08 4.49
C ALA A 46 3.75 -9.47 5.95
N VAL A 47 4.77 -9.29 6.80
CA VAL A 47 4.70 -9.61 8.24
C VAL A 47 3.62 -8.77 8.92
N LEU A 48 3.60 -7.45 8.67
CA LEU A 48 2.61 -6.57 9.28
C LEU A 48 1.19 -6.93 8.84
N SER A 49 0.99 -7.29 7.57
CA SER A 49 -0.32 -7.71 7.05
C SER A 49 -0.79 -9.01 7.70
N ALA A 50 0.09 -10.01 7.82
CA ALA A 50 -0.22 -11.28 8.47
C ALA A 50 -0.53 -11.08 9.96
N MET A 51 0.31 -10.33 10.69
CA MET A 51 0.14 -10.08 12.12
C MET A 51 -1.14 -9.32 12.48
N LEU A 52 -1.53 -8.31 11.69
CA LEU A 52 -2.75 -7.55 11.94
C LEU A 52 -4.03 -8.37 11.66
N ARG A 53 -3.95 -9.36 10.76
CA ARG A 53 -5.11 -10.13 10.31
C ARG A 53 -5.31 -11.43 11.10
N ALA A 54 -4.24 -12.08 11.54
CA ALA A 54 -4.32 -13.35 12.25
C ALA A 54 -5.28 -13.30 13.48
N PRO A 55 -5.25 -12.26 14.34
CA PRO A 55 -6.16 -12.18 15.48
C PRO A 55 -7.62 -12.06 15.06
N ILE A 56 -7.93 -11.31 14.00
CA ILE A 56 -9.30 -11.13 13.50
C ILE A 56 -9.92 -12.47 13.12
N PHE A 57 -9.20 -13.26 12.32
CA PHE A 57 -9.67 -14.58 11.90
C PHE A 57 -9.70 -15.57 13.07
N PHE A 58 -8.72 -15.51 13.97
CA PHE A 58 -8.74 -16.34 15.16
C PHE A 58 -10.00 -16.09 16.01
N PHE A 59 -10.28 -14.84 16.39
CA PHE A 59 -11.43 -14.50 17.22
C PHE A 59 -12.78 -14.71 16.51
N THR A 60 -12.84 -14.52 15.19
CA THR A 60 -14.08 -14.74 14.42
C THR A 60 -14.53 -16.20 14.45
N TYR A 61 -13.58 -17.13 14.49
CA TYR A 61 -13.87 -18.58 14.49
C TYR A 61 -13.82 -19.19 15.88
N LEU A 62 -13.17 -18.56 16.86
CA LEU A 62 -13.02 -19.05 18.23
C LEU A 62 -14.38 -19.32 18.91
N PHE A 63 -15.38 -18.48 18.64
CA PHE A 63 -16.72 -18.59 19.26
C PHE A 63 -17.66 -19.58 18.56
N LYS A 64 -17.18 -20.37 17.59
CA LYS A 64 -17.98 -21.42 16.91
C LYS A 64 -17.87 -22.77 17.63
N LYS A 65 -18.83 -23.68 17.41
CA LYS A 65 -18.94 -24.98 18.14
C LYS A 65 -17.70 -25.90 18.05
N ASP A 66 -16.90 -25.80 16.98
CA ASP A 66 -15.58 -26.46 16.83
C ASP A 66 -14.43 -25.44 16.73
N GLY A 67 -14.60 -24.34 17.46
CA GLY A 67 -14.00 -23.04 17.15
C GLY A 67 -12.49 -22.99 17.22
N LEU A 68 -11.84 -23.77 18.09
CA LEU A 68 -10.39 -23.64 18.27
C LEU A 68 -9.58 -24.23 17.10
N LYS A 69 -9.88 -25.47 16.68
CA LYS A 69 -9.19 -26.11 15.55
C LYS A 69 -9.47 -25.35 14.25
N LEU A 70 -10.71 -24.92 14.06
CA LEU A 70 -11.12 -24.10 12.92
C LEU A 70 -10.50 -22.70 12.97
N ALA A 71 -10.39 -22.07 14.14
CA ALA A 71 -9.77 -20.76 14.32
C ALA A 71 -8.28 -20.77 14.04
N ILE A 72 -7.55 -21.77 14.54
CA ILE A 72 -6.12 -21.92 14.26
C ILE A 72 -5.91 -22.18 12.76
N GLY A 73 -6.67 -23.11 12.18
CA GLY A 73 -6.60 -23.39 10.74
C GLY A 73 -6.89 -22.16 9.87
N ALA A 74 -7.96 -21.43 10.19
CA ALA A 74 -8.32 -20.20 9.49
C ALA A 74 -7.26 -19.10 9.68
N ALA A 75 -6.75 -18.90 10.89
CA ALA A 75 -5.72 -17.90 11.19
C ALA A 75 -4.42 -18.20 10.45
N VAL A 76 -3.98 -19.47 10.41
CA VAL A 76 -2.76 -19.87 9.69
C VAL A 76 -2.94 -19.73 8.18
N ALA A 77 -4.02 -20.27 7.61
CA ALA A 77 -4.28 -20.18 6.17
C ALA A 77 -4.35 -18.72 5.70
N GLN A 78 -5.04 -17.87 6.46
CA GLN A 78 -5.13 -16.44 6.17
C GLN A 78 -3.79 -15.73 6.39
N SER A 79 -3.01 -16.10 7.39
CA SER A 79 -1.68 -15.53 7.62
C SER A 79 -0.72 -15.84 6.48
N VAL A 80 -0.69 -17.09 6.00
CA VAL A 80 0.15 -17.50 4.86
C VAL A 80 -0.26 -16.75 3.60
N PHE A 81 -1.55 -16.76 3.28
CA PHE A 81 -2.07 -16.00 2.14
C PHE A 81 -1.69 -14.52 2.24
N ARG A 82 -1.91 -13.89 3.40
CA ARG A 82 -1.62 -12.47 3.63
C ARG A 82 -0.14 -12.14 3.69
N PHE A 83 0.69 -13.08 4.11
CA PHE A 83 2.13 -12.91 4.06
C PHE A 83 2.58 -12.79 2.61
N ILE A 84 2.27 -13.79 1.78
CA ILE A 84 2.63 -13.81 0.36
C ILE A 84 2.08 -12.58 -0.36
N PHE A 85 0.76 -12.38 -0.28
CA PHE A 85 0.08 -11.31 -1.01
C PHE A 85 0.41 -9.92 -0.46
N GLY A 86 0.62 -9.81 0.86
CA GLY A 86 1.00 -8.56 1.52
C GLY A 86 2.36 -8.05 1.09
N GLY A 87 3.34 -8.94 0.86
CA GLY A 87 4.65 -8.51 0.36
C GLY A 87 4.65 -8.17 -1.14
N VAL A 88 3.83 -8.85 -1.94
CA VAL A 88 3.61 -8.49 -3.36
C VAL A 88 2.96 -7.10 -3.45
N ASN A 89 1.86 -6.89 -2.73
CA ASN A 89 1.19 -5.59 -2.66
C ASN A 89 2.12 -4.51 -2.11
N GLY A 90 2.88 -4.80 -1.06
CA GLY A 90 3.86 -3.87 -0.51
C GLY A 90 4.95 -3.49 -1.51
N ALA A 91 5.43 -4.41 -2.34
CA ALA A 91 6.41 -4.12 -3.37
C ALA A 91 5.84 -3.25 -4.50
N ILE A 92 4.61 -3.51 -4.93
CA ILE A 92 3.87 -2.65 -5.87
C ILE A 92 3.75 -1.25 -5.28
N ILE A 93 3.18 -1.12 -4.08
CA ILE A 93 2.97 0.17 -3.41
C ILE A 93 4.29 0.93 -3.23
N GLN A 94 5.36 0.24 -2.83
CA GLN A 94 6.68 0.82 -2.69
C GLN A 94 7.20 1.40 -4.01
N SER A 95 6.98 0.70 -5.13
CA SER A 95 7.37 1.17 -6.47
C SER A 95 6.67 2.48 -6.85
N PHE A 96 5.42 2.66 -6.42
CA PHE A 96 4.66 3.90 -6.63
C PHE A 96 4.90 4.98 -5.56
N SER A 97 5.59 4.66 -4.46
CA SER A 97 5.78 5.60 -3.34
C SER A 97 6.59 6.84 -3.74
N LYS A 98 7.55 6.70 -4.65
CA LYS A 98 8.39 7.81 -5.13
C LYS A 98 7.81 8.58 -6.33
N VAL A 99 6.60 8.22 -6.79
CA VAL A 99 5.99 8.87 -7.95
C VAL A 99 5.62 10.31 -7.62
N GLU A 100 5.97 11.21 -8.56
CA GLU A 100 5.55 12.60 -8.56
C GLU A 100 4.65 12.93 -9.76
N PRO A 101 3.60 13.75 -9.57
CA PRO A 101 3.15 14.33 -8.31
C PRO A 101 2.36 13.33 -7.42
N PRO A 102 2.29 13.53 -6.09
CA PRO A 102 1.80 12.53 -5.13
C PRO A 102 0.38 12.02 -5.37
N TRP A 103 -0.49 12.87 -5.91
CA TRP A 103 -1.90 12.53 -6.15
C TRP A 103 -2.07 11.43 -7.21
N HIS A 104 -1.14 11.31 -8.17
CA HIS A 104 -1.20 10.22 -9.16
C HIS A 104 -1.10 8.87 -8.45
N ALA A 105 -0.10 8.69 -7.59
CA ALA A 105 0.09 7.44 -6.85
C ALA A 105 -1.10 7.10 -5.95
N ILE A 106 -1.69 8.11 -5.30
CA ILE A 106 -2.86 7.94 -4.43
C ILE A 106 -4.08 7.44 -5.20
N LEU A 107 -4.26 7.85 -6.47
CA LEU A 107 -5.37 7.39 -7.30
C LEU A 107 -5.05 6.04 -7.99
N THR A 108 -3.84 5.87 -8.52
CA THR A 108 -3.52 4.69 -9.33
C THR A 108 -3.20 3.46 -8.50
N VAL A 109 -2.58 3.58 -7.33
CA VAL A 109 -2.24 2.40 -6.52
C VAL A 109 -3.49 1.64 -6.06
N PRO A 110 -4.52 2.29 -5.50
CA PRO A 110 -5.76 1.60 -5.17
C PRO A 110 -6.46 1.05 -6.41
N LEU A 111 -6.44 1.78 -7.53
CA LEU A 111 -7.04 1.32 -8.78
C LEU A 111 -6.35 0.06 -9.29
N VAL A 112 -5.02 0.05 -9.42
CA VAL A 112 -4.23 -1.11 -9.87
C VAL A 112 -4.47 -2.32 -8.98
N LEU A 113 -4.41 -2.13 -7.65
CA LEU A 113 -4.63 -3.21 -6.70
C LEU A 113 -6.08 -3.72 -6.69
N ALA A 114 -7.05 -2.80 -6.81
CA ALA A 114 -8.46 -3.16 -6.92
C ALA A 114 -8.72 -3.90 -8.23
N THR A 115 -8.20 -3.45 -9.37
CA THR A 115 -8.35 -4.13 -10.66
C THR A 115 -7.77 -5.54 -10.60
N ILE A 116 -6.54 -5.73 -10.08
CA ILE A 116 -5.93 -7.06 -9.94
C ILE A 116 -6.78 -7.95 -9.01
N SER A 117 -7.20 -7.42 -7.85
CA SER A 117 -8.00 -8.17 -6.89
C SER A 117 -9.37 -8.53 -7.44
N HIS A 118 -10.02 -7.62 -8.18
CA HIS A 118 -11.34 -7.83 -8.79
C HIS A 118 -11.31 -8.79 -9.96
N VAL A 119 -10.25 -8.83 -10.77
CA VAL A 119 -10.13 -9.82 -11.85
C VAL A 119 -10.04 -11.23 -11.24
N ILE A 120 -9.25 -11.39 -10.19
CA ILE A 120 -9.11 -12.66 -9.46
C ILE A 120 -10.41 -13.02 -8.74
N GLU A 121 -11.01 -12.07 -8.01
CA GLU A 121 -12.25 -12.27 -7.26
C GLU A 121 -13.40 -12.57 -8.21
N PHE A 122 -13.54 -11.86 -9.33
CA PHE A 122 -14.53 -12.17 -10.37
C PHE A 122 -14.33 -13.57 -10.95
N GLY A 123 -13.09 -13.99 -11.22
CA GLY A 123 -12.79 -15.33 -11.71
C GLY A 123 -13.17 -16.43 -10.70
N VAL A 124 -12.76 -16.26 -9.45
CA VAL A 124 -13.07 -17.19 -8.35
C VAL A 124 -14.58 -17.25 -8.08
N GLN A 125 -15.25 -16.09 -8.01
CA GLN A 125 -16.70 -16.02 -7.79
C GLN A 125 -17.47 -16.63 -8.96
N THR A 126 -17.09 -16.34 -10.21
CA THR A 126 -17.75 -16.92 -11.38
C THR A 126 -17.65 -18.45 -11.37
N LEU A 127 -16.49 -18.99 -10.99
CA LEU A 127 -16.29 -20.43 -10.87
C LEU A 127 -17.14 -21.03 -9.73
N TYR A 128 -17.20 -20.35 -8.59
CA TYR A 128 -17.94 -20.80 -7.40
C TYR A 128 -19.45 -20.69 -7.57
N ASP A 129 -19.93 -19.61 -8.20
CA ASP A 129 -21.36 -19.36 -8.44
C ASP A 129 -21.90 -20.34 -9.49
N ASN A 130 -21.10 -20.70 -10.49
CA ASN A 130 -21.41 -21.78 -11.43
C ASN A 130 -21.54 -23.15 -10.72
N GLN A 131 -20.85 -23.35 -9.59
CA GLN A 131 -20.91 -24.59 -8.83
C GLN A 131 -22.02 -24.62 -7.76
N THR A 132 -22.45 -23.47 -7.24
CA THR A 132 -23.29 -23.41 -6.01
C THR A 132 -24.61 -22.67 -6.15
N GLY A 133 -24.84 -21.91 -7.23
CA GLY A 133 -26.14 -21.28 -7.53
C GLY A 133 -26.55 -20.10 -6.60
N VAL A 134 -25.65 -19.61 -5.75
CA VAL A 134 -25.95 -18.54 -4.77
C VAL A 134 -25.58 -17.15 -5.31
N ASN A 135 -26.55 -16.23 -5.38
CA ASN A 135 -26.34 -14.85 -5.84
C ASN A 135 -26.13 -13.86 -4.67
N GLY A 136 -24.92 -13.82 -4.11
CA GLY A 136 -24.52 -12.88 -3.03
C GLY A 136 -23.46 -11.83 -3.41
N LYS A 137 -23.16 -11.70 -4.71
CA LYS A 137 -21.89 -11.22 -5.26
C LYS A 137 -21.48 -9.79 -4.85
N GLY A 138 -22.41 -8.83 -4.82
CA GLY A 138 -22.03 -7.40 -4.81
C GLY A 138 -21.48 -6.84 -3.49
N LYS A 139 -22.09 -7.18 -2.35
CA LYS A 139 -21.80 -6.49 -1.07
C LYS A 139 -20.47 -6.91 -0.44
N ALA A 140 -20.15 -8.20 -0.46
CA ALA A 140 -18.89 -8.71 0.10
C ALA A 140 -17.67 -8.20 -0.70
N ILE A 141 -17.80 -8.20 -2.02
CA ILE A 141 -16.80 -7.64 -2.94
C ILE A 141 -16.60 -6.15 -2.65
N ALA A 142 -17.67 -5.35 -2.57
CA ALA A 142 -17.56 -3.91 -2.32
C ALA A 142 -16.84 -3.58 -0.99
N ILE A 143 -17.12 -4.34 0.08
CA ILE A 143 -16.45 -4.16 1.38
C ILE A 143 -14.98 -4.56 1.29
N SER A 144 -14.67 -5.70 0.67
CA SER A 144 -13.30 -6.19 0.46
C SER A 144 -12.45 -5.14 -0.27
N VAL A 145 -13.03 -4.52 -1.28
CA VAL A 145 -12.38 -3.50 -2.13
C VAL A 145 -12.15 -2.22 -1.39
N LEU A 146 -13.15 -1.73 -0.66
CA LEU A 146 -13.02 -0.53 0.15
C LEU A 146 -11.91 -0.69 1.19
N VAL A 147 -11.90 -1.83 1.91
CA VAL A 147 -10.87 -2.15 2.89
C VAL A 147 -9.49 -2.25 2.24
N SER A 148 -9.40 -2.87 1.06
CA SER A 148 -8.13 -3.01 0.34
C SER A 148 -7.61 -1.68 -0.19
N ALA A 149 -8.49 -0.82 -0.72
CA ALA A 149 -8.15 0.52 -1.17
C ALA A 149 -7.64 1.39 -0.02
N ILE A 150 -8.36 1.42 1.12
CA ILE A 150 -7.92 2.16 2.30
C ILE A 150 -6.56 1.65 2.79
N SER A 151 -6.39 0.32 2.87
CA SER A 151 -5.12 -0.29 3.27
C SER A 151 -3.98 0.05 2.31
N ALA A 152 -4.24 0.10 1.00
CA ALA A 152 -3.27 0.46 -0.01
C ALA A 152 -2.83 1.91 0.09
N VAL A 153 -3.78 2.84 0.25
CA VAL A 153 -3.49 4.27 0.45
C VAL A 153 -2.69 4.48 1.74
N PHE A 154 -3.06 3.82 2.83
CA PHE A 154 -2.31 3.92 4.08
C PHE A 154 -0.88 3.39 3.95
N ASN A 155 -0.68 2.22 3.32
CA ASN A 155 0.65 1.69 3.06
C ASN A 155 1.47 2.64 2.18
N LEU A 156 0.85 3.22 1.14
CA LEU A 156 1.51 4.21 0.29
C LEU A 156 1.92 5.43 1.10
N PHE A 157 1.03 5.94 1.96
CA PHE A 157 1.30 7.06 2.85
C PHE A 157 2.46 6.78 3.83
N ALA A 158 2.49 5.59 4.43
CA ALA A 158 3.58 5.16 5.30
C ALA A 158 4.92 5.06 4.56
N MET A 159 4.92 4.46 3.36
CA MET A 159 6.11 4.31 2.50
C MET A 159 6.65 5.65 2.01
N ARG A 160 5.77 6.59 1.65
CA ARG A 160 6.17 7.97 1.30
C ARG A 160 6.85 8.72 2.45
N ARG A 161 6.71 8.24 3.69
CA ARG A 161 7.29 8.84 4.90
C ARG A 161 8.47 8.05 5.46
N GLY A 162 8.97 7.10 4.67
CA GLY A 162 10.16 6.31 4.99
C GLY A 162 9.90 5.07 5.84
N ALA A 163 8.63 4.70 6.09
CA ALA A 163 8.29 3.48 6.84
C ALA A 163 7.94 2.33 5.89
N LEU A 164 8.15 1.07 6.31
CA LEU A 164 7.87 -0.13 5.50
C LEU A 164 8.69 -0.27 4.21
N LEU A 165 9.75 0.50 4.02
CA LEU A 165 10.62 0.37 2.85
C LEU A 165 11.57 -0.83 3.02
N VAL A 166 11.79 -1.55 1.93
CA VAL A 166 12.68 -2.73 1.85
C VAL A 166 13.61 -2.58 0.63
N LYS A 167 14.90 -2.86 0.79
CA LYS A 167 15.92 -2.72 -0.28
C LYS A 167 15.89 -1.32 -0.91
N ASP A 168 15.74 -0.32 -0.05
CA ASP A 168 15.76 1.10 -0.39
C ASP A 168 16.82 1.79 0.49
N GLU A 169 17.49 2.81 -0.03
CA GLU A 169 18.50 3.57 0.72
C GLU A 169 17.93 4.19 2.01
N SER A 170 16.65 4.51 2.01
CA SER A 170 15.95 5.07 3.18
C SER A 170 15.35 4.00 4.12
N GLN A 171 15.68 2.72 3.92
CA GLN A 171 15.20 1.62 4.76
C GLN A 171 15.60 1.79 6.24
N GLN A 172 14.59 1.80 7.13
CA GLN A 172 14.81 1.77 8.57
C GLN A 172 14.61 0.36 9.15
N SER A 173 14.96 0.15 10.43
CA SER A 173 14.64 -1.09 11.16
C SER A 173 13.13 -1.24 11.35
N ILE A 174 12.60 -2.48 11.32
CA ILE A 174 11.17 -2.74 11.52
C ILE A 174 10.61 -2.19 12.86
N TRP A 175 11.44 -2.17 13.91
CA TRP A 175 11.04 -1.60 15.21
C TRP A 175 10.79 -0.09 15.15
N ARG A 176 11.66 0.66 14.46
CA ARG A 176 11.46 2.09 14.22
C ARG A 176 10.20 2.35 13.39
N ASP A 177 9.96 1.53 12.37
CA ASP A 177 8.73 1.61 11.57
C ASP A 177 7.50 1.39 12.47
N LEU A 178 7.51 0.33 13.28
CA LEU A 178 6.40 -0.04 14.15
C LEU A 178 6.12 1.02 15.24
N ARG A 179 7.16 1.62 15.81
CA ARG A 179 7.01 2.73 16.77
C ARG A 179 6.40 3.98 16.15
N ARG A 180 6.61 4.21 14.85
CA ARG A 180 6.02 5.33 14.10
C ARG A 180 4.59 5.05 13.61
N MET A 181 4.19 3.77 13.52
CA MET A 181 2.86 3.38 13.00
C MET A 181 1.67 4.05 13.69
N PRO A 182 1.60 4.13 15.04
CA PRO A 182 0.48 4.79 15.70
C PRO A 182 0.35 6.26 15.30
N TRP A 183 1.49 6.96 15.20
CA TRP A 183 1.51 8.35 14.79
C TRP A 183 1.12 8.53 13.31
N LEU A 184 1.64 7.67 12.42
CA LEU A 184 1.28 7.67 11.01
C LEU A 184 -0.22 7.39 10.80
N ALA A 185 -0.82 6.49 11.60
CA ALA A 185 -2.24 6.21 11.55
C ALA A 185 -3.08 7.41 12.02
N LEU A 186 -2.69 8.05 13.13
CA LEU A 186 -3.34 9.28 13.60
C LEU A 186 -3.27 10.38 12.54
N GLU A 187 -2.10 10.56 11.92
CA GLU A 187 -1.92 11.59 10.91
C GLU A 187 -2.76 11.31 9.66
N PHE A 188 -2.79 10.05 9.21
CA PHE A 188 -3.65 9.61 8.11
C PHE A 188 -5.14 9.85 8.38
N LEU A 189 -5.63 9.51 9.57
CA LEU A 189 -7.03 9.72 9.97
C LEU A 189 -7.36 11.22 10.15
N SER A 190 -6.40 12.00 10.64
CA SER A 190 -6.59 13.45 10.86
C SER A 190 -6.59 14.25 9.55
N PHE A 191 -5.95 13.77 8.49
CA PHE A 191 -5.78 14.49 7.22
C PHE A 191 -7.11 14.93 6.55
N PRO A 192 -8.10 14.05 6.29
CA PRO A 192 -9.39 14.47 5.73
C PRO A 192 -10.16 15.39 6.67
N LEU A 193 -10.03 15.19 7.99
CA LEU A 193 -10.76 15.92 9.03
C LEU A 193 -10.23 17.36 9.20
N VAL A 194 -8.91 17.54 9.16
CA VAL A 194 -8.26 18.85 9.20
C VAL A 194 -8.50 19.62 7.89
N TRP A 195 -8.52 18.91 6.76
CA TRP A 195 -8.81 19.52 5.46
C TRP A 195 -10.26 20.04 5.37
N THR A 196 -11.24 19.25 5.81
CA THR A 196 -12.64 19.70 5.85
C THR A 196 -12.83 20.89 6.80
N TRP A 197 -12.19 20.86 7.96
CA TRP A 197 -12.27 21.95 8.96
C TRP A 197 -11.64 23.26 8.46
N ARG A 198 -10.46 23.19 7.83
CA ARG A 198 -9.80 24.35 7.22
C ARG A 198 -10.61 24.94 6.06
N LYS A 199 -11.24 24.09 5.24
CA LYS A 199 -12.12 24.52 4.14
C LYS A 199 -13.38 25.21 4.67
N SER A 200 -13.95 24.72 5.77
CA SER A 200 -15.11 25.32 6.43
C SER A 200 -14.80 26.71 7.02
N LYS A 201 -13.66 26.88 7.72
CA LYS A 201 -13.22 28.20 8.20
C LYS A 201 -13.01 29.21 7.08
N LYS A 202 -12.48 28.77 5.93
CA LYS A 202 -12.25 29.64 4.76
C LYS A 202 -13.56 30.09 4.08
N LYS A 203 -14.65 29.35 4.26
CA LYS A 203 -15.99 29.68 3.73
C LYS A 203 -16.75 30.66 4.65
N ASN A 204 -16.50 30.61 5.96
CA ASN A 204 -17.13 31.51 6.95
C ASN A 204 -16.38 32.84 7.15
N SER A 205 -15.24 33.03 6.48
CA SER A 205 -14.45 34.27 6.50
C SER A 205 -14.60 35.10 5.22
N LYS A 206 -15.58 34.74 4.38
CA LYS A 206 -16.02 35.49 3.19
C LYS A 206 -17.48 35.85 3.38
#